data_AF-A0A9E1UWY3-F1
#
_entry.id   AF-A0A9E1UWY3-F1
#
_cell.length_a   1.000
_cell.length_b   1.000
_cell.length_c   1.000
_cell.angle_alpha   90.00
_cell.angle_beta   90.00
_cell.angle_gamma   90.00
#
_symmetry.space_group_name_H-M   'P 1'
#
loop_
_entity.id
_entity.type
_entity.pdbx_description
1 polymer ?
#
loop_
_entity_poly.entity_id
_entity_poly.type
_entity_poly.pdbx_seq_one_letter_code
_entity_poly.pdbx_strand_id
1 'polypeptide(L)'
;MVQADLATKSSTLFDLVAIYLAFSEDLLVMKDLPIRVTDDGCTVVDADAKRLHVAVDWHDLGAFRTFLVERLTSETVPKTAPSA
;
A
#
# COMPACT_ATOMS: atom_id res chain seq x y z
N MET A 1 -6.22 -26.18 20.64
CA MET A 1 -6.40 -24.80 20.16
C MET A 1 -5.02 -24.18 20.07
N VAL A 2 -4.48 -23.98 18.87
CA VAL A 2 -3.15 -23.36 18.69
C VAL A 2 -3.34 -21.85 18.76
N GLN A 3 -2.78 -21.23 19.78
CA GLN A 3 -2.73 -19.77 19.89
C GLN A 3 -1.75 -19.26 18.84
N ALA A 4 -2.24 -18.52 17.84
CA ALA A 4 -1.37 -17.88 16.87
C ALA A 4 -0.53 -16.82 17.60
N ASP A 5 0.79 -17.01 17.62
CA ASP A 5 1.72 -15.99 18.07
C ASP A 5 1.77 -14.87 17.03
N LEU A 6 0.89 -13.87 17.20
CA LEU A 6 0.82 -12.69 16.35
C LEU A 6 2.10 -11.84 16.43
N ALA A 7 2.97 -12.06 17.42
CA ALA A 7 4.24 -11.34 17.54
C ALA A 7 5.29 -11.80 16.52
N THR A 8 5.16 -13.02 15.98
CA THR A 8 6.14 -13.61 15.05
C THR A 8 5.63 -13.76 13.61
N LYS A 9 4.33 -13.48 13.36
CA LYS A 9 3.73 -13.57 12.03
C LYS A 9 2.77 -12.41 11.78
N SER A 10 3.17 -11.49 10.91
CA SER A 10 2.28 -10.45 10.37
C SER A 10 1.88 -10.77 8.93
N SER A 11 0.65 -10.40 8.56
CA SER A 11 0.24 -10.34 7.15
C SER A 11 0.88 -9.14 6.45
N THR A 12 1.11 -9.25 5.14
CA THR A 12 1.52 -8.11 4.31
C THR A 12 0.29 -7.31 3.89
N LEU A 13 0.33 -6.00 4.06
CA LEU A 13 -0.82 -5.09 3.92
C LEU A 13 -0.96 -4.52 2.49
N PHE A 14 -0.92 -5.36 1.45
CA PHE A 14 -0.86 -4.92 0.05
C PHE A 14 -1.95 -3.91 -0.33
N ASP A 15 -3.21 -4.21 -0.03
CA ASP A 15 -4.34 -3.36 -0.44
C ASP A 15 -4.35 -2.00 0.27
N LEU A 16 -3.84 -1.93 1.50
CA LEU A 16 -3.72 -0.67 2.23
C LEU A 16 -2.65 0.23 1.61
N VAL A 17 -1.57 -0.36 1.09
CA VAL A 17 -0.55 0.37 0.33
C VAL A 17 -1.15 0.91 -0.97
N ALA A 18 -1.99 0.13 -1.66
CA ALA A 18 -2.65 0.58 -2.88
C ALA A 18 -3.56 1.80 -2.63
N ILE A 19 -4.31 1.81 -1.52
CA ILE A 19 -5.12 2.98 -1.14
C ILE A 19 -4.23 4.17 -0.75
N TYR A 20 -3.13 3.94 -0.05
CA TYR A 20 -2.18 5.00 0.30
C TYR A 20 -1.61 5.68 -0.96
N LEU A 21 -1.13 4.87 -1.92
CA LEU A 21 -0.64 5.31 -3.22
C LEU A 21 -1.66 6.15 -4.02
N ALA A 22 -2.96 6.01 -3.76
CA ALA A 22 -3.97 6.81 -4.44
C ALA A 22 -3.96 8.29 -4.01
N PHE A 23 -3.34 8.64 -2.86
CA PHE A 23 -3.31 10.02 -2.36
C PHE A 23 -1.94 10.49 -1.83
N SER A 24 -0.97 9.61 -1.57
CA SER A 24 0.39 9.99 -1.21
C SER A 24 1.38 8.88 -1.57
N GLU A 25 2.60 9.28 -1.89
CA GLU A 25 3.72 8.39 -2.19
C GLU A 25 4.92 8.63 -1.26
N ASP A 26 4.80 9.57 -0.31
CA ASP A 26 5.94 10.15 0.44
C ASP A 26 6.74 9.13 1.29
N LEU A 27 6.12 7.99 1.61
CA LEU A 27 6.73 6.92 2.41
C LEU A 27 7.33 5.79 1.57
N LEU A 28 7.27 5.90 0.24
CA LEU A 28 7.68 4.86 -0.71
C LEU A 28 8.76 5.39 -1.66
N VAL A 29 9.72 4.53 -1.97
CA VAL A 29 10.67 4.78 -3.06
C VAL A 29 9.94 4.50 -4.37
N MET A 30 9.64 5.55 -5.12
CA MET A 30 9.01 5.44 -6.42
C MET A 30 10.03 5.47 -7.56
N LYS A 31 9.84 4.61 -8.57
CA LYS A 31 10.66 4.59 -9.78
C LYS A 31 9.81 4.46 -11.02
N ASP A 32 10.15 5.24 -12.05
CA ASP A 32 9.63 5.02 -13.39
C ASP A 32 10.37 3.85 -14.04
N LEU A 33 9.67 2.74 -14.23
CA LEU A 33 10.22 1.51 -14.80
C LEU A 33 9.42 1.08 -16.03
N PRO A 34 10.07 0.60 -17.10
CA PRO A 34 9.35 0.05 -18.24
C PRO A 34 8.92 -1.39 -17.89
N ILE A 35 7.63 -1.57 -17.62
CA ILE A 35 7.08 -2.82 -17.08
C ILE A 35 6.19 -3.49 -18.13
N ARG A 36 6.40 -4.79 -18.32
CA ARG A 36 5.53 -5.68 -19.12
C ARG A 36 4.94 -6.75 -18.20
N VAL A 37 3.70 -7.14 -18.49
CA VAL A 37 3.11 -8.38 -17.95
C VAL A 37 3.34 -9.49 -18.97
N THR A 38 3.98 -10.58 -18.57
CA THR A 38 4.22 -11.76 -19.41
C THR A 38 2.94 -12.60 -19.54
N ASP A 39 2.92 -13.52 -20.50
CA ASP A 39 1.73 -14.35 -20.77
C ASP A 39 1.36 -15.29 -19.59
N ASP A 40 2.31 -15.59 -18.71
CA ASP A 40 2.11 -16.33 -17.45
C ASP A 40 1.75 -15.43 -16.25
N GLY A 41 1.59 -14.13 -16.47
CA GLY A 41 1.09 -13.17 -15.47
C GLY A 41 2.17 -12.57 -14.56
N CYS A 42 3.45 -12.73 -14.87
CA CYS A 42 4.53 -12.05 -14.12
C CYS A 42 4.72 -10.61 -14.59
N THR A 43 5.06 -9.71 -13.65
CA THR A 43 5.52 -8.36 -13.97
C THR A 43 7.04 -8.34 -14.08
N VAL A 44 7.55 -7.93 -15.25
CA VAL A 44 8.99 -7.90 -15.52
C VAL A 44 9.41 -6.52 -16.04
N VAL A 45 10.67 -6.15 -15.81
CA VAL A 45 11.28 -4.98 -16.43
C VAL A 45 11.70 -5.33 -17.85
N ASP A 46 11.23 -4.56 -18.82
CA ASP A 46 11.52 -4.74 -20.24
C ASP A 46 11.72 -3.36 -20.87
N ALA A 47 12.88 -3.15 -21.52
CA ALA A 47 13.28 -1.85 -22.06
C ALA A 47 12.30 -1.27 -23.08
N ASP A 48 11.57 -2.12 -23.82
CA ASP A 48 10.62 -1.70 -24.86
C ASP A 48 9.19 -1.52 -24.33
N ALA A 49 8.97 -1.74 -23.02
CA ALA A 49 7.66 -1.66 -22.42
C ALA A 49 7.26 -0.24 -22.00
N LYS A 50 5.96 -0.06 -21.73
CA LYS A 50 5.43 1.21 -21.22
C LYS A 50 6.04 1.52 -19.85
N ARG A 51 6.45 2.77 -19.67
CA ARG A 51 6.91 3.28 -18.36
C ARG A 51 5.72 3.42 -17.41
N LEU A 52 5.83 2.78 -16.25
CA LEU A 52 4.90 2.88 -15.12
C LEU A 52 5.63 3.48 -13.92
N HIS A 53 4.91 4.22 -13.08
CA HIS A 53 5.40 4.73 -11.81
C HIS A 53 5.16 3.67 -10.72
N VAL A 54 6.24 3.07 -10.21
CA VAL A 54 6.17 1.85 -9.39
C VAL A 54 6.81 2.08 -8.03
N ALA A 55 6.11 1.68 -6.97
CA ALA A 55 6.66 1.57 -5.62
C ALA A 55 7.59 0.34 -5.55
N VAL A 56 8.88 0.57 -5.29
CA VAL A 56 9.89 -0.51 -5.31
C VAL A 56 10.50 -0.79 -3.94
N ASP A 57 10.39 0.15 -3.00
CA ASP A 57 10.91 0.03 -1.64
C ASP A 57 10.23 1.02 -0.70
N TRP A 58 10.54 0.94 0.59
CA TRP A 58 10.07 1.86 1.63
C TRP A 58 11.10 2.93 1.92
N HIS A 59 10.66 4.18 2.02
CA HIS A 59 11.42 5.18 2.77
C HIS A 59 11.25 4.96 4.28
N ASP A 60 10.01 4.70 4.73
CA ASP A 60 9.71 4.42 6.13
C ASP A 60 8.43 3.56 6.29
N LEU A 61 8.62 2.26 6.52
CA LEU A 61 7.53 1.33 6.82
C LEU A 61 6.90 1.56 8.21
N GLY A 62 7.68 2.09 9.16
CA GLY A 62 7.21 2.38 10.52
C GLY A 62 6.19 3.50 10.51
N ALA A 63 6.51 4.60 9.82
CA ALA A 63 5.61 5.73 9.63
C ALA A 63 4.30 5.31 8.93
N PHE A 64 4.36 4.43 7.93
CA PHE A 64 3.16 3.91 7.27
C PHE A 64 2.26 3.14 8.24
N ARG A 65 2.84 2.30 9.11
CA ARG A 65 2.08 1.57 10.13
C ARG A 65 1.45 2.51 11.16
N THR A 66 2.18 3.53 11.61
CA THR A 66 1.65 4.57 12.51
C THR A 66 0.48 5.30 11.87
N PHE A 67 0.63 5.74 10.62
CA PHE A 67 -0.44 6.39 9.84
C PHE A 67 -1.71 5.53 9.78
N LEU A 68 -1.56 4.22 9.53
CA LEU A 68 -2.71 3.31 9.50
C LEU A 68 -3.38 3.18 10.87
N VAL A 69 -2.61 3.04 11.95
CA VAL A 69 -3.17 2.97 13.30
C VAL A 69 -3.97 4.22 13.61
N GLU A 70 -3.38 5.40 13.42
CA GLU A 70 -4.03 6.69 13.68
C GLU A 70 -5.36 6.82 12.93
N ARG A 71 -5.39 6.44 11.64
CA ARG A 71 -6.58 6.55 10.80
C ARG A 71 -7.66 5.51 11.11
N LEU A 72 -7.27 4.30 11.51
CA LEU A 72 -8.20 3.22 11.82
C LEU A 72 -8.78 3.34 13.23
N THR A 73 -8.05 3.98 14.17
CA THR A 73 -8.50 4.17 15.55
C THR A 73 -9.07 5.56 15.82
N SER A 74 -8.97 6.51 14.88
CA SER A 74 -9.59 7.82 15.04
C SER A 74 -11.10 7.68 15.18
N GLU A 75 -11.70 8.41 16.12
CA GLU A 75 -13.15 8.47 16.25
C GLU A 75 -13.76 8.96 14.93
N THR A 76 -14.66 8.16 14.36
CA THR A 76 -15.40 8.61 13.18
C THR A 76 -16.38 9.66 13.63
N VAL A 77 -16.25 10.89 13.13
CA VAL A 77 -17.33 11.87 13.23
C VAL A 77 -18.52 11.26 12.49
N PRO A 78 -19.70 11.08 13.14
CA PRO A 78 -20.87 10.57 12.46
C PRO A 78 -21.13 11.43 11.23
N LYS A 79 -21.28 10.80 10.06
CA LYS A 79 -21.73 11.49 8.85
C LYS A 79 -23.12 12.06 9.15
N THR A 80 -23.20 13.33 9.52
CA THR A 80 -24.46 14.03 9.71
C THR A 80 -25.22 13.94 8.39
N ALA A 81 -26.44 13.40 8.43
CA ALA A 81 -27.31 13.39 7.26
C ALA A 81 -27.53 14.85 6.80
N PRO A 82 -27.57 15.11 5.48
CA PRO A 82 -27.90 16.44 4.99
C PRO A 82 -29.29 16.82 5.50
N SER A 83 -29.42 18.02 6.09
CA SER A 83 -30.73 18.58 6.42
C SER A 83 -31.54 18.69 5.13
N ALA A 84 -32.70 18.04 5.10
CA ALA A 84 -33.76 18.34 4.16
C ALA A 84 -34.40 19.70 4.50
#